data_AF-A0A533XGK4-F1
#
_entry.id   AF-A0A533XGK4-F1
#
_cell.length_a   1.000
_cell.length_b   1.000
_cell.length_c   1.000
_cell.angle_alpha   90.00
_cell.angle_beta   90.00
_cell.angle_gamma   90.00
#
_symmetry.space_group_name_H-M   'P 1'
#
loop_
_entity.id
_entity.type
_entity.pdbx_description
1 polymer ?
#
loop_
_entity_poly.entity_id
_entity_poly.type
_entity_poly.pdbx_seq_one_letter_code
_entity_poly.pdbx_strand_id
1 'polypeptide(L)'
;MAMALDPKIWWPLFPLLLLVVIVALSAGLVWAIRRKLSRLDVAMQSLALACYLFTAVVAIASESRGGISPAVHRLPSLLTQAILLAQLVRIWLRLDARPLRVLNLIAWGAILADTALHYMMARG
;
A
#
# COMPACT_ATOMS: atom_id res chain seq x y z
N MET A 1 0.20 -22.50 -20.77
CA MET A 1 -1.20 -22.19 -20.41
C MET A 1 -1.16 -21.36 -19.15
N ALA A 2 -1.55 -20.08 -19.21
CA ALA A 2 -1.72 -19.29 -18.00
C ALA A 2 -2.96 -19.81 -17.28
N MET A 3 -2.81 -20.25 -16.03
CA MET A 3 -3.91 -20.70 -15.20
C MET A 3 -4.78 -19.47 -14.87
N ALA A 4 -5.92 -19.33 -15.56
CA ALA A 4 -6.89 -18.28 -15.26
C ALA A 4 -7.37 -18.46 -13.81
N LEU A 5 -7.16 -17.44 -12.98
CA LEU A 5 -7.53 -17.46 -11.57
C LEU A 5 -9.02 -17.12 -11.45
N ASP A 6 -9.82 -18.00 -10.85
CA ASP A 6 -11.25 -17.77 -10.64
C ASP A 6 -11.46 -16.53 -9.74
N PRO A 7 -12.09 -15.45 -10.25
CA PRO A 7 -12.29 -14.22 -9.49
C PRO A 7 -12.99 -14.43 -8.15
N LYS A 8 -13.86 -15.45 -8.04
CA LYS A 8 -14.60 -15.74 -6.80
C LYS A 8 -13.71 -16.31 -5.69
N ILE A 9 -12.63 -17.02 -6.06
CA ILE A 9 -11.69 -17.63 -5.11
C ILE A 9 -10.69 -16.58 -4.60
N TRP A 10 -10.28 -15.65 -5.46
CA TRP A 10 -9.24 -14.68 -5.17
C TRP A 10 -9.74 -13.33 -4.66
N TRP A 11 -11.04 -13.05 -4.78
CA TRP A 11 -11.66 -11.84 -4.24
C TRP A 11 -11.35 -11.54 -2.77
N PRO A 12 -11.36 -12.53 -1.83
CA PRO A 12 -11.04 -12.27 -0.42
C PRO A 12 -9.61 -11.80 -0.17
N LEU A 13 -8.69 -12.00 -1.13
CA LEU A 13 -7.30 -11.57 -1.01
C LEU A 13 -7.17 -10.05 -1.08
N PHE A 14 -8.06 -9.35 -1.77
CA PHE A 14 -8.07 -7.89 -1.87
C PHE A 14 -8.21 -7.18 -0.50
N PRO A 15 -9.28 -7.43 0.28
CA PRO A 15 -9.40 -6.80 1.60
C PRO A 15 -8.30 -7.24 2.56
N LEU A 16 -7.75 -8.45 2.39
CA LEU A 16 -6.62 -8.92 3.19
C LEU A 16 -5.34 -8.12 2.89
N LEU A 17 -4.99 -7.93 1.61
CA LEU A 17 -3.84 -7.12 1.21
C LEU A 17 -3.98 -5.68 1.67
N LEU A 18 -5.18 -5.12 1.55
CA LEU A 18 -5.50 -3.79 2.08
C LEU A 18 -5.27 -3.70 3.59
N LEU A 19 -5.73 -4.70 4.35
CA LEU A 19 -5.51 -4.77 5.78
C LEU A 19 -4.01 -4.85 6.11
N VAL A 20 -3.24 -5.68 5.40
CA VAL A 20 -1.78 -5.79 5.58
C VAL A 20 -1.10 -4.44 5.41
N VAL A 21 -1.45 -3.69 4.35
CA VAL A 21 -0.86 -2.37 4.11
C VAL A 21 -1.23 -1.39 5.22
N ILE A 22 -2.50 -1.31 5.62
CA ILE A 22 -2.94 -0.39 6.69
C ILE A 22 -2.23 -0.70 8.01
N VAL A 23 -2.15 -1.98 8.38
CA VAL A 23 -1.48 -2.42 9.60
C VAL A 23 0.01 -2.12 9.54
N ALA A 24 0.68 -2.41 8.43
CA ALA A 24 2.10 -2.14 8.25
C ALA A 24 2.42 -0.64 8.33
N LEU A 25 1.65 0.20 7.65
CA LEU A 25 1.82 1.65 7.65
C LEU A 25 1.56 2.25 9.03
N SER A 26 0.48 1.81 9.71
CA SER A 26 0.11 2.27 11.06
C SER A 26 1.15 1.84 12.10
N ALA A 27 1.60 0.59 12.05
CA ALA A 27 2.68 0.10 12.91
C ALA A 27 3.98 0.88 12.66
N GLY A 28 4.29 1.18 11.39
CA GLY A 28 5.43 1.99 11.01
C GLY A 28 5.37 3.40 11.59
N LEU A 29 4.18 4.02 11.58
CA LEU A 29 3.95 5.36 12.13
C LEU A 29 4.10 5.37 13.65
N VAL A 30 3.45 4.42 14.33
CA VAL A 30 3.58 4.27 15.80
C VAL A 30 5.03 4.03 16.18
N TRP A 31 5.75 3.19 15.44
CA TRP A 31 7.16 2.92 15.67
C TRP A 31 8.01 4.19 15.47
N ALA A 32 7.76 4.95 14.38
CA ALA A 32 8.48 6.18 14.08
C ALA A 32 8.31 7.25 15.18
N ILE A 33 7.10 7.39 15.71
CA ILE A 33 6.79 8.30 16.82
C ILE A 33 7.47 7.82 18.12
N ARG A 34 7.33 6.54 18.48
CA ARG A 34 7.89 5.98 19.73
C ARG A 34 9.41 6.04 19.76
N ARG A 35 10.07 5.86 18.61
CA ARG A 35 11.53 5.90 18.47
C ARG A 35 12.08 7.30 18.18
N LYS A 36 11.22 8.34 18.18
CA LYS A 36 11.60 9.73 17.94
C LYS A 36 12.43 9.90 16.66
N LEU A 37 12.03 9.21 15.58
CA LEU A 37 12.66 9.44 14.27
C LEU A 37 12.47 10.88 13.81
N SER A 38 13.20 11.25 12.76
CA SER A 38 13.14 12.60 12.23
C SER A 38 11.70 12.97 11.87
N ARG A 39 11.33 14.25 12.07
CA ARG A 39 10.00 14.78 11.71
C ARG A 39 9.63 14.46 10.26
N LEU A 40 10.63 14.42 9.38
CA LEU A 40 10.43 14.05 7.98
C LEU A 40 10.02 12.58 7.82
N ASP A 41 10.59 11.64 8.57
CA ASP A 41 10.23 10.22 8.49
C ASP A 41 8.80 9.98 9.00
N VAL A 42 8.40 10.69 10.05
CA VAL A 42 7.02 10.69 10.55
C VAL A 42 6.07 11.30 9.51
N ALA A 43 6.43 12.44 8.91
CA ALA A 43 5.62 13.08 7.87
C ALA A 43 5.45 12.17 6.64
N MET A 44 6.50 11.50 6.18
CA MET A 44 6.43 10.55 5.06
C MET A 44 5.53 9.36 5.39
N GLN A 45 5.63 8.79 6.60
CA GLN A 45 4.78 7.68 7.01
C GLN A 45 3.31 8.09 7.13
N SER A 46 3.04 9.26 7.72
CA SER A 46 1.69 9.83 7.82
C SER A 46 1.10 10.10 6.45
N LEU A 47 1.89 10.66 5.52
CA LEU A 47 1.47 10.93 4.16
C LEU A 47 1.18 9.62 3.40
N ALA A 48 2.05 8.61 3.52
CA ALA A 48 1.82 7.29 2.93
C ALA A 48 0.52 6.65 3.43
N LEU A 49 0.27 6.70 4.75
CA LEU A 49 -0.97 6.19 5.33
C LEU A 49 -2.20 6.97 4.82
N ALA A 50 -2.13 8.30 4.80
CA ALA A 50 -3.22 9.13 4.30
C ALA A 50 -3.51 8.87 2.81
N CYS A 51 -2.48 8.80 1.97
CA CYS A 51 -2.62 8.48 0.54
C CYS A 51 -3.24 7.10 0.33
N TYR A 52 -2.83 6.10 1.12
CA TYR A 52 -3.36 4.74 0.99
C TYR A 52 -4.82 4.64 1.47
N LEU A 53 -5.17 5.30 2.57
CA LEU A 53 -6.57 5.39 3.01
C LEU A 53 -7.43 6.10 1.96
N PHE A 54 -6.89 7.13 1.31
CA PHE A 54 -7.57 7.78 0.20
C PHE A 54 -7.80 6.83 -0.99
N THR A 55 -6.83 5.95 -1.32
CA THR A 55 -7.05 4.86 -2.30
C THR A 55 -8.25 3.99 -1.91
N ALA A 56 -8.34 3.57 -0.65
CA ALA A 56 -9.45 2.73 -0.17
C ALA A 56 -10.80 3.45 -0.27
N VAL A 57 -10.86 4.73 0.11
CA VAL A 57 -12.08 5.55 0.00
C VAL A 57 -12.50 5.71 -1.47
N VAL A 58 -11.55 5.97 -2.36
CA VAL A 58 -11.82 6.09 -3.81
C VAL A 58 -12.31 4.76 -4.40
N ALA A 59 -11.77 3.62 -3.96
CA ALA A 59 -12.24 2.30 -4.38
C ALA A 59 -13.70 2.06 -3.99
N ILE A 60 -14.04 2.30 -2.71
CA ILE A 60 -15.43 2.17 -2.20
C ILE A 60 -16.37 3.13 -2.95
N ALA A 61 -15.95 4.38 -3.17
CA ALA A 61 -16.72 5.37 -3.91
C ALA A 61 -16.93 4.98 -5.38
N SER A 62 -15.94 4.32 -5.99
CA SER A 62 -16.03 3.83 -7.37
C SER A 62 -17.02 2.68 -7.51
N GLU A 63 -17.01 1.72 -6.57
CA GLU A 63 -17.95 0.60 -6.55
C GLU A 63 -19.40 1.05 -6.29
N SER A 64 -19.58 2.09 -5.47
CA SER A 64 -20.92 2.58 -5.08
C SER A 64 -21.54 3.59 -6.05
N ARG A 65 -20.76 4.24 -6.93
CA ARG A 65 -21.28 5.27 -7.87
C ARG A 65 -21.08 4.97 -9.35
N GLY A 66 -20.53 3.82 -9.73
CA GLY A 66 -20.58 3.29 -11.11
C GLY A 66 -19.93 4.15 -12.20
N GLY A 67 -19.09 5.15 -11.87
CA GLY A 67 -18.70 6.18 -12.83
C GLY A 67 -17.25 6.66 -12.79
N ILE A 68 -16.39 6.10 -11.94
CA ILE A 68 -14.98 6.55 -11.85
C ILE A 68 -14.09 5.60 -12.63
N SER A 69 -13.41 6.13 -13.65
CA SER A 69 -12.49 5.37 -14.51
C SER A 69 -11.43 4.63 -13.68
N PRO A 70 -11.11 3.37 -14.02
CA PRO A 70 -10.08 2.58 -13.33
C PRO A 70 -8.71 3.26 -13.20
N ALA A 71 -8.40 4.24 -14.05
CA ALA A 71 -7.16 5.00 -13.96
C ALA A 71 -7.08 5.89 -12.70
N VAL A 72 -8.22 6.37 -12.20
CA VAL A 72 -8.27 7.35 -11.10
C VAL A 72 -8.00 6.70 -9.74
N HIS A 73 -8.38 5.43 -9.53
CA HIS A 73 -8.09 4.70 -8.30
C HIS A 73 -6.62 4.29 -8.16
N ARG A 74 -5.85 4.25 -9.26
CA ARG A 74 -4.44 3.83 -9.25
C ARG A 74 -3.48 4.95 -8.86
N LEU A 75 -3.85 6.20 -9.11
CA LEU A 75 -3.00 7.37 -8.83
C LEU A 75 -2.57 7.47 -7.35
N PRO A 76 -3.46 7.32 -6.34
CA PRO A 76 -3.06 7.46 -4.94
C PRO A 76 -2.25 6.24 -4.47
N SER A 77 -2.46 5.06 -5.08
CA SER A 77 -1.64 3.86 -4.82
C SER A 77 -0.21 4.05 -5.34
N LEU A 78 -0.04 4.58 -6.56
CA LEU A 78 1.28 4.92 -7.12
C LEU A 78 2.00 5.98 -6.28
N LEU A 79 1.28 6.99 -5.80
CA LEU A 79 1.85 7.99 -4.90
C LEU A 79 2.30 7.38 -3.58
N THR A 80 1.51 6.47 -3.00
CA THR A 80 1.88 5.72 -1.79
C THR A 80 3.16 4.91 -2.02
N GLN A 81 3.26 4.21 -3.16
CA GLN A 81 4.48 3.46 -3.52
C GLN A 81 5.70 4.36 -3.69
N ALA A 82 5.55 5.54 -4.30
CA ALA A 82 6.63 6.51 -4.46
C ALA A 82 7.12 7.04 -3.10
N ILE A 83 6.21 7.36 -2.18
CA ILE A 83 6.55 7.81 -0.82
C ILE A 83 7.30 6.70 -0.07
N LEU A 84 6.79 5.46 -0.13
CA LEU A 84 7.45 4.30 0.51
C LEU A 84 8.85 4.04 -0.05
N LEU A 85 9.01 4.13 -1.37
CA LEU A 85 10.31 3.97 -2.02
C LEU A 85 11.29 5.06 -1.59
N ALA A 86 10.86 6.32 -1.60
CA ALA A 86 11.70 7.44 -1.15
C ALA A 86 12.11 7.28 0.32
N GLN A 87 11.20 6.82 1.17
CA GLN A 87 11.49 6.57 2.58
C GLN A 87 12.46 5.40 2.74
N LEU A 88 12.25 4.29 2.01
CA LEU A 88 13.14 3.12 2.02
C LEU A 88 14.56 3.50 1.62
N VAL A 89 14.74 4.28 0.54
CA VAL A 89 16.07 4.78 0.11
C VAL A 89 16.71 5.61 1.23
N ARG A 90 15.95 6.52 1.83
CA ARG A 90 16.45 7.41 2.91
C ARG A 90 16.90 6.65 4.16
N ILE A 91 16.18 5.60 4.54
CA ILE A 91 16.46 4.83 5.76
C ILE A 91 17.28 3.56 5.47
N TRP A 92 17.68 3.31 4.21
CA TRP A 92 18.26 2.03 3.77
C TRP A 92 19.52 1.63 4.56
N LEU A 93 20.40 2.60 4.82
CA LEU A 93 21.65 2.40 5.54
C LEU A 93 21.54 2.63 7.05
N ARG A 94 20.35 3.01 7.54
CA ARG A 94 20.10 3.30 8.96
C ARG A 94 19.74 2.01 9.70
N LEU A 95 20.66 1.52 10.53
CA LEU A 95 20.49 0.26 11.28
C LEU A 95 19.38 0.37 12.33
N ASP A 96 19.26 1.52 12.98
CA ASP A 96 18.18 1.87 13.91
C ASP A 96 16.79 1.80 13.27
N ALA A 97 16.69 2.08 11.96
CA ALA A 97 15.46 2.07 11.18
C ALA A 97 15.08 0.71 10.57
N ARG A 98 15.71 -0.41 10.99
CA ARG A 98 15.42 -1.76 10.47
C ARG A 98 13.93 -2.15 10.56
N PRO A 99 13.21 -1.94 11.69
CA PRO A 99 11.80 -2.30 11.76
C PRO A 99 10.94 -1.51 10.77
N LEU A 100 11.20 -0.21 10.60
CA LEU A 100 10.50 0.64 9.64
C LEU A 100 10.76 0.20 8.19
N ARG A 101 11.99 -0.21 7.87
CA ARG A 101 12.31 -0.81 6.56
C ARG A 101 11.48 -2.04 6.28
N VAL A 102 11.40 -2.97 7.23
CA VAL A 102 10.63 -4.20 7.07
C VAL A 102 9.15 -3.89 6.87
N LEU A 103 8.58 -3.01 7.69
CA LEU A 103 7.18 -2.61 7.57
C LEU A 103 6.87 -1.93 6.23
N ASN A 104 7.76 -1.06 5.76
CA ASN A 104 7.60 -0.42 4.46
C ASN A 104 7.75 -1.40 3.30
N LEU A 105 8.65 -2.40 3.40
CA LEU A 105 8.76 -3.47 2.41
C LEU A 105 7.52 -4.37 2.38
N ILE A 106 6.95 -4.69 3.54
CA ILE A 106 5.70 -5.45 3.64
C ILE A 106 4.55 -4.68 2.97
N ALA A 107 4.40 -3.39 3.33
CA ALA A 107 3.40 -2.52 2.71
C ALA A 107 3.59 -2.45 1.20
N TRP A 108 4.81 -2.18 0.73
CA TRP A 108 5.12 -2.06 -0.69
C TRP A 108 4.87 -3.37 -1.45
N GLY A 109 5.28 -4.51 -0.90
CA GLY A 109 5.04 -5.84 -1.46
C GLY A 109 3.55 -6.19 -1.53
N ALA A 110 2.76 -5.84 -0.52
CA ALA A 110 1.32 -6.06 -0.53
C ALA A 110 0.61 -5.23 -1.61
N ILE A 111 1.02 -3.97 -1.84
CA ILE A 111 0.45 -3.15 -2.93
C ILE A 111 0.84 -3.72 -4.32
N LEU A 112 2.07 -4.24 -4.47
CA LEU A 112 2.48 -4.91 -5.71
C LEU A 112 1.69 -6.21 -5.94
N ALA A 113 1.47 -7.00 -4.90
CA ALA A 113 0.65 -8.21 -4.98
C ALA A 113 -0.79 -7.90 -5.38
N ASP A 114 -1.38 -6.83 -4.83
CA ASP A 114 -2.70 -6.33 -5.20
C ASP A 114 -2.78 -5.98 -6.69
N THR A 115 -1.75 -5.27 -7.20
CA THR A 115 -1.67 -4.89 -8.62
C THR A 115 -1.50 -6.12 -9.52
N ALA A 116 -0.65 -7.08 -9.11
CA ALA A 116 -0.45 -8.33 -9.85
C ALA A 116 -1.73 -9.17 -9.90
N LEU A 117 -2.46 -9.25 -8.79
CA LEU A 117 -3.71 -9.99 -8.70
C LEU A 117 -4.77 -9.40 -9.67
N HIS A 118 -4.94 -8.07 -9.66
CA HIS A 118 -5.81 -7.38 -10.62
C HIS A 118 -5.44 -7.67 -12.08
N TYR A 119 -4.14 -7.69 -12.40
CA TYR A 119 -3.66 -7.97 -13.75
C TYR A 119 -3.89 -9.44 -14.17
N MET A 120 -3.69 -10.38 -13.25
CA MET A 120 -3.92 -11.81 -13.51
C MET A 120 -5.40 -12.10 -13.74
N MET A 121 -6.30 -11.49 -12.96
CA MET A 121 -7.75 -11.67 -13.15
C MET A 121 -8.30 -10.93 -14.37
N ALA A 122 -7.71 -9.80 -14.77
CA ALA A 122 -8.12 -9.11 -16.00
C ALA A 122 -7.73 -9.85 -17.30
N ARG A 123 -6.86 -10.87 -17.21
CA ARG A 123 -6.41 -11.71 -18.33
C ARG A 123 -6.95 -13.14 -18.32
N GLY A 124 -7.67 -13.54 -17.26
CA GLY A 124 -8.37 -14.83 -17.15
C GLY A 124 -9.78 -14.73 -17.69
#